data_AF-A0A3D2Z9Y0-F1
#
_entry.id   AF-A0A3D2Z9Y0-F1
#
_cell.length_a   1.000
_cell.length_b   1.000
_cell.length_c   1.000
_cell.angle_alpha   90.00
_cell.angle_beta   90.00
_cell.angle_gamma   90.00
#
_symmetry.space_group_name_H-M   'P 1'
#
loop_
_entity.id
_entity.type
_entity.pdbx_description
1 polymer ?
#
loop_
_entity_poly.entity_id
_entity_poly.type
_entity_poly.pdbx_seq_one_letter_code
_entity_poly.pdbx_strand_id
1 'polypeptide(L)'
;MGVAELIEKVYPQGAIGTYLVEQLLEHNARSRPDMEFRSLGDSPCIGLIMDPACGRYSTRPAPTFDDQMRYVHSGQHRDICVYEDVNTRFIHEDLFAKLAQFMRHGSRAR
;
A
#
# COMPACT_ATOMS: atom_id res chain seq x y z
N MET A 1 6.53 -1.10 4.58
CA MET A 1 6.21 -0.06 5.56
C MET A 1 6.74 -0.48 6.92
N GLY A 2 7.53 0.36 7.58
CA GLY A 2 8.11 0.04 8.89
C GLY A 2 7.12 0.26 10.04
N VAL A 3 7.20 -0.56 11.08
CA VAL A 3 6.38 -0.44 12.28
C VAL A 3 6.66 0.88 13.02
N ALA A 4 7.93 1.27 13.14
CA ALA A 4 8.30 2.55 13.77
C ALA A 4 7.67 3.76 13.06
N GLU A 5 7.64 3.74 11.72
CA GLU A 5 7.00 4.82 10.95
C GLU A 5 5.48 4.90 11.20
N LEU A 6 4.81 3.76 11.35
CA LEU A 6 3.40 3.73 11.71
C LEU A 6 3.15 4.26 13.13
N ILE A 7 4.02 3.92 14.07
CA ILE A 7 3.95 4.44 15.45
C ILE A 7 4.11 5.96 15.45
N GLU A 8 5.06 6.52 14.68
CA GLU A 8 5.29 7.96 14.66
C GLU A 8 4.22 8.75 13.89
N LYS A 9 3.76 8.23 12.75
CA LYS A 9 2.91 9.00 11.82
C LYS A 9 1.43 8.66 11.89
N VAL A 10 1.08 7.42 12.22
CA VAL A 10 -0.31 6.92 12.20
C VAL A 10 -0.89 6.84 13.61
N TYR A 11 -0.17 6.30 14.58
CA TYR A 11 -0.66 6.13 15.96
C TYR A 11 -1.21 7.42 16.59
N PRO A 12 -0.61 8.63 16.39
CA PRO A 12 -1.12 9.86 16.97
C PRO A 12 -2.43 10.37 16.34
N GLN A 13 -2.89 9.78 15.23
CA GLN A 13 -4.03 10.26 14.46
C GLN A 13 -5.38 9.75 15.03
N GLY A 14 -5.58 9.94 16.33
CA GLY A 14 -6.83 9.60 17.04
C GLY A 14 -7.22 8.13 16.99
N ALA A 15 -8.49 7.84 17.25
CA ALA A 15 -8.99 6.47 17.40
C ALA A 15 -8.72 5.58 16.19
N ILE A 16 -8.82 6.13 14.97
CA ILE A 16 -8.52 5.36 13.75
C ILE A 16 -7.03 5.04 13.63
N GLY A 17 -6.16 5.99 13.96
CA GLY A 17 -4.72 5.81 13.97
C GLY A 17 -4.28 4.74 14.98
N THR A 18 -4.77 4.85 16.22
CA THR A 18 -4.55 3.87 17.29
C THR A 18 -5.01 2.48 16.86
N TYR A 19 -6.24 2.36 16.36
CA TYR A 19 -6.80 1.09 15.91
C TYR A 19 -5.94 0.41 14.84
N LEU A 20 -5.53 1.14 13.80
CA LEU A 20 -4.74 0.59 12.70
C LEU A 20 -3.38 0.04 13.16
N VAL A 21 -2.73 0.72 14.10
CA VAL A 21 -1.41 0.32 14.59
C VAL A 21 -1.52 -0.81 15.62
N GLU A 22 -2.44 -0.72 16.58
CA GLU A 22 -2.63 -1.77 17.60
C GLU A 22 -3.03 -3.11 16.97
N GLN A 23 -3.95 -3.09 16.00
CA GLN A 23 -4.33 -4.29 15.27
C GLN A 23 -3.14 -4.92 14.53
N LEU A 24 -2.26 -4.08 13.96
CA LEU A 24 -1.04 -4.57 13.32
C LEU A 24 -0.08 -5.19 14.35
N LEU A 25 0.17 -4.52 15.46
CA LEU A 25 1.07 -5.00 16.51
C LEU A 25 0.55 -6.30 17.13
N GLU A 26 -0.75 -6.40 17.38
CA GLU A 26 -1.40 -7.62 17.87
C GLU A 26 -1.25 -8.77 16.87
N HIS A 27 -1.48 -8.51 15.58
CA HIS A 27 -1.30 -9.50 14.54
C HIS A 27 0.18 -9.95 14.43
N ASN A 28 1.13 -9.02 14.52
CA ASN A 28 2.56 -9.34 14.54
C ASN A 28 2.90 -10.19 15.75
N ALA A 29 2.45 -9.82 16.96
CA ALA A 29 2.71 -10.57 18.18
C ALA A 29 2.21 -12.03 18.13
N ARG A 30 1.13 -12.29 17.39
CA ARG A 30 0.58 -13.66 17.23
C ARG A 30 1.31 -14.48 16.16
N SER A 31 1.81 -13.85 15.09
CA SER A 31 2.28 -14.53 13.89
C SER A 31 3.80 -14.46 13.68
N ARG A 32 4.38 -13.28 13.91
CA ARG A 32 5.78 -12.90 13.61
C ARG A 32 6.18 -11.73 14.54
N PRO A 33 6.51 -11.97 15.82
CA PRO A 33 6.76 -10.91 16.80
C PRO A 33 7.98 -10.03 16.47
N ASP A 34 8.93 -10.59 15.73
CA ASP A 34 10.17 -9.97 15.24
C ASP A 34 9.97 -9.14 13.96
N MET A 35 8.74 -9.07 13.45
CA MET A 35 8.43 -8.38 12.20
C MET A 35 8.44 -6.86 12.37
N GLU A 36 9.47 -6.20 11.83
CA GLU A 36 9.60 -4.74 11.85
C GLU A 36 8.93 -4.03 10.66
N PHE A 37 8.39 -4.78 9.70
CA PHE A 37 7.75 -4.20 8.51
C PHE A 37 6.62 -5.06 7.95
N ARG A 38 5.75 -4.44 7.15
CA ARG A 38 4.77 -5.16 6.32
C ARG A 38 4.83 -4.69 4.86
N SER A 39 4.41 -5.58 3.96
CA SER A 39 4.18 -5.26 2.55
C SER A 39 3.06 -4.23 2.41
N LEU A 40 3.04 -3.53 1.27
CA LEU A 40 2.03 -2.51 0.98
C LEU A 40 0.66 -3.09 0.62
N GLY A 41 0.57 -4.40 0.40
CA GLY A 41 -0.64 -5.02 -0.14
C GLY A 41 -1.03 -4.33 -1.43
N ASP A 42 -2.28 -3.88 -1.50
CA ASP A 42 -2.88 -3.25 -2.68
C ASP A 42 -2.66 -1.73 -2.74
N SER A 43 -1.98 -1.11 -1.76
CA SER A 43 -1.71 0.33 -1.78
C SER A 43 -0.97 0.83 -3.04
N PRO A 44 -0.08 0.06 -3.69
CA PRO A 44 0.47 0.42 -4.99
C PRO A 44 -0.60 0.69 -6.05
N CYS A 45 -1.67 -0.09 -6.09
CA CYS A 45 -2.77 0.11 -7.04
C CYS A 45 -3.45 1.47 -6.85
N ILE A 46 -3.72 1.86 -5.60
CA ILE A 46 -4.24 3.19 -5.28
C ILE A 46 -3.25 4.28 -5.68
N GLY A 47 -1.95 4.06 -5.41
CA GLY A 47 -0.88 4.96 -5.87
C GLY A 47 -0.90 5.21 -7.37
N LEU A 48 -1.04 4.15 -8.16
CA LEU A 48 -1.10 4.21 -9.62
C LEU A 48 -2.37 4.91 -10.14
N ILE A 49 -3.51 4.78 -9.44
CA ILE A 49 -4.73 5.53 -9.77
C ILE A 49 -4.54 7.03 -9.49
N MET A 50 -3.84 7.40 -8.42
CA MET A 50 -3.58 8.79 -8.07
C MET A 50 -2.52 9.44 -8.97
N ASP A 51 -1.46 8.70 -9.26
CA ASP A 51 -0.36 9.15 -10.12
C ASP A 51 0.18 7.96 -10.95
N PRO A 52 -0.28 7.80 -12.20
CA PRO A 52 0.22 6.76 -13.10
C PRO A 52 1.72 6.87 -13.40
N ALA A 53 2.34 8.04 -13.18
CA ALA A 53 3.77 8.27 -13.38
C ALA A 53 4.59 7.99 -12.11
N CYS A 54 3.98 7.50 -11.03
CA CYS A 54 4.68 7.24 -9.78
C CYS A 54 5.64 6.05 -9.82
N GLY A 55 5.86 5.41 -10.98
CA GLY A 55 6.74 4.26 -11.09
C GLY A 55 7.17 3.98 -12.52
N ARG A 56 8.20 3.14 -12.67
CA ARG A 56 8.64 2.63 -13.96
C ARG A 56 7.75 1.45 -14.35
N TYR A 57 7.34 1.44 -15.61
CA TYR A 57 6.62 0.33 -16.20
C TYR A 57 7.24 -0.04 -17.55
N SER A 58 7.04 -1.28 -17.94
CA SER A 58 7.25 -1.74 -19.30
C SER A 58 5.93 -2.22 -19.89
N THR A 59 5.77 -1.97 -21.19
CA THR A 59 4.64 -2.51 -21.94
C THR A 59 4.92 -3.97 -22.28
N ARG A 60 4.01 -4.87 -21.93
CA ARG A 60 4.14 -6.31 -22.20
C ARG A 60 2.79 -6.90 -22.62
N PRO A 61 2.74 -7.90 -23.50
CA PRO A 61 1.50 -8.62 -23.80
C PRO A 61 0.90 -9.25 -22.54
N ALA A 62 -0.41 -9.13 -22.37
CA ALA A 62 -1.10 -9.68 -21.21
C ALA A 62 -0.91 -11.21 -21.13
N PRO A 63 -0.55 -11.76 -19.96
CA PRO A 63 -0.48 -13.21 -19.78
C PRO A 63 -1.88 -13.82 -19.67
N THR A 64 -1.96 -15.13 -19.87
CA THR A 64 -3.11 -15.96 -19.46
C THR A 64 -2.73 -16.84 -18.27
N PHE A 65 -3.71 -17.58 -17.74
CA PHE A 65 -3.51 -18.58 -16.71
C PHE A 65 -3.79 -19.96 -17.28
N ASP A 66 -2.94 -20.94 -16.96
CA ASP A 66 -3.24 -22.35 -17.22
C ASP A 66 -4.11 -22.98 -16.12
N ASP A 67 -4.48 -24.25 -16.29
CA ASP A 67 -5.30 -24.99 -15.33
C ASP A 67 -4.63 -25.13 -13.94
N GLN A 68 -3.34 -24.81 -13.83
CA GLN A 68 -2.54 -24.80 -12.61
C GLN A 68 -2.32 -23.38 -12.06
N MET A 69 -3.00 -22.37 -12.60
CA MET A 69 -2.92 -20.95 -12.21
C MET A 69 -1.53 -20.33 -12.38
N ARG A 70 -0.72 -20.86 -13.32
CA ARG A 70 0.57 -20.27 -13.68
C ARG A 70 0.40 -19.24 -14.78
N TYR A 71 1.23 -18.20 -14.75
CA TYR A 71 1.29 -17.23 -15.84
C TYR A 71 1.85 -17.85 -17.11
N VAL A 72 1.11 -17.71 -18.21
CA VAL A 72 1.51 -18.12 -19.56
C VAL A 72 1.69 -16.88 -20.43
N HIS A 73 2.94 -16.62 -20.83
CA HIS A 73 3.32 -15.48 -21.65
C HIS A 73 3.36 -15.85 -23.14
N SER A 74 2.18 -15.92 -23.78
CA SER A 74 2.05 -16.32 -25.19
C SER A 74 2.45 -15.24 -26.20
N GLY A 75 2.48 -13.97 -25.78
CA GLY A 75 2.74 -12.83 -26.65
C GLY A 75 1.58 -12.45 -27.58
N GLN A 76 0.42 -13.11 -27.46
CA GLN A 76 -0.70 -12.98 -28.42
C GLN A 76 -1.82 -12.02 -27.97
N HIS A 77 -1.76 -11.51 -26.75
CA HIS A 77 -2.83 -10.70 -26.17
C HIS A 77 -2.46 -9.22 -26.15
N ARG A 78 -3.46 -8.37 -25.87
CA ARG A 78 -3.27 -6.92 -25.79
C ARG A 78 -2.12 -6.56 -24.86
N ASP A 79 -1.42 -5.51 -25.21
CA ASP A 79 -0.39 -4.95 -24.35
C ASP A 79 -0.99 -4.33 -23.07
N ILE A 80 -0.29 -4.52 -21.96
CA ILE A 80 -0.58 -3.94 -20.65
C ILE A 80 0.67 -3.26 -20.10
N CYS A 81 0.47 -2.24 -19.27
CA CYS A 81 1.55 -1.64 -18.49
C CYS A 81 1.84 -2.52 -17.27
N VAL A 82 3.04 -3.09 -17.22
CA VAL A 82 3.53 -3.85 -16.07
C VAL A 82 4.49 -2.97 -15.29
N TYR A 83 4.07 -2.52 -14.12
CA TYR A 83 4.90 -1.72 -13.23
C TYR A 83 5.97 -2.58 -12.57
N GLU A 84 7.22 -2.15 -12.67
CA GLU A 84 8.40 -2.80 -12.10
C GLU A 84 8.75 -2.21 -10.73
N ASP A 85 8.42 -0.94 -10.53
CA ASP A 85 8.50 -0.26 -9.25
C ASP A 85 7.39 0.79 -9.13
N VAL A 86 7.20 1.27 -7.90
CA VAL A 86 6.33 2.40 -7.56
C VAL A 86 7.01 3.25 -6.50
N ASN A 87 6.69 4.55 -6.48
CA ASN A 87 7.13 5.50 -5.48
C ASN A 87 6.35 5.25 -4.20
N THR A 88 6.85 4.28 -3.43
CA THR A 88 6.26 3.89 -2.16
C THR A 88 6.22 5.06 -1.17
N ARG A 89 7.11 6.05 -1.29
CA ARG A 89 7.10 7.21 -0.40
C ARG A 89 5.94 8.14 -0.68
N PHE A 90 5.68 8.44 -1.94
CA PHE A 90 4.50 9.20 -2.34
C PHE A 90 3.21 8.59 -1.75
N ILE A 91 3.03 7.27 -1.91
CA ILE A 91 1.84 6.55 -1.42
C ILE A 91 1.68 6.68 0.10
N HIS A 92 2.75 6.44 0.86
CA HIS A 92 2.68 6.50 2.31
C HIS A 92 2.50 7.92 2.85
N GLU A 93 3.29 8.88 2.36
CA GLU A 93 3.22 10.25 2.86
C GLU A 93 1.86 10.87 2.56
N ASP A 94 1.26 10.56 1.41
CA ASP A 94 -0.09 10.99 1.08
C ASP A 94 -1.13 10.34 2.01
N LEU A 95 -1.02 9.04 2.31
CA LEU A 95 -1.86 8.38 3.32
C LEU A 95 -1.73 9.02 4.70
N PHE A 96 -0.51 9.24 5.18
CA PHE A 96 -0.25 9.84 6.49
C PHE A 96 -0.79 11.27 6.55
N ALA A 97 -0.59 12.06 5.49
CA ALA A 97 -1.12 13.41 5.39
C ALA A 97 -2.65 13.41 5.40
N LYS A 98 -3.30 12.50 4.67
CA LYS A 98 -4.77 12.35 4.64
C LYS A 98 -5.35 11.97 6.00
N LEU A 99 -4.72 11.03 6.72
CA LEU A 99 -5.12 10.68 8.08
C LEU A 99 -4.99 11.87 9.03
N ALA A 100 -3.86 12.58 8.98
CA ALA A 100 -3.65 13.75 9.82
C ALA A 100 -4.62 14.88 9.49
N GLN A 101 -4.93 15.10 8.21
CA GLN A 101 -5.94 16.07 7.78
C GLN A 101 -7.34 15.67 8.26
N PHE A 102 -7.72 14.40 8.11
CA PHE A 102 -9.01 13.90 8.59
C PHE A 102 -9.22 14.20 10.07
N MET A 103 -8.19 13.95 10.90
CA MET A 103 -8.26 14.27 12.33
C MET A 103 -8.37 15.77 12.61
N ARG A 104 -7.60 16.61 11.91
CA ARG A 104 -7.70 18.07 12.06
C ARG A 104 -9.06 18.63 11.63
N HIS A 105 -9.65 18.10 10.56
CA HIS A 105 -10.96 18.52 10.09
C HIS A 105 -12.09 18.03 11.00
N GLY A 106 -12.02 16.80 11.51
CA GLY A 106 -12.97 16.28 12.49
C GLY A 106 -13.00 17.08 13.79
N SER A 107 -11.85 17.59 14.24
CA SER A 107 -11.74 18.45 15.42
C SER A 107 -12.26 19.88 15.21
N ARG A 108 -12.44 20.34 13.95
CA ARG A 108 -13.00 21.66 13.63
C ARG A 108 -14.53 21.67 13.52
N ALA A 109 -15.15 20.50 13.42
CA ALA A 109 -16.60 20.32 13.29
C ALA A 109 -17.28 20.00 14.63
N ARG A 110 -16.53 20.00 15.74
CA ARG A 110 -17.01 19.90 17.13
C ARG A 110 -16.66 21.18 17.87
#